data_AF-A0A4Y8P6W1-F1
#
_entry.id   AF-A0A4Y8P6W1-F1
#
_cell.length_a   1.000
_cell.length_b   1.000
_cell.length_c   1.000
_cell.angle_alpha   90.00
_cell.angle_beta   90.00
_cell.angle_gamma   90.00
#
_symmetry.space_group_name_H-M   'P 1'
#
loop_
_entity.id
_entity.type
_entity.pdbx_description
1 polymer ?
#
loop_
_entity_poly.entity_id
_entity_poly.type
_entity_poly.pdbx_seq_one_letter_code
_entity_poly.pdbx_strand_id
1 'polypeptide(L)'
;MEQTSNIVLSTLGETWIVALEVADYKKNIKEVHCITGTDQKIEQNIELLINEFASNRPDITLGIWQIEDFDEINSCKKVQLFKEILFRWYLRHFHNNSKTLPYVSIGGGMKFMAATLQKAASLFGAEEVFQVLSGKTPPQNSQDYNKAKMENKVVFAELGKEPGFEELRELRLEDFPLNFEKTKNAKNVFSYLLIPPDNQLLVQKIDQLIPSISKRAKAWKEKIHLPFPILALGSKKFFNWLNSPLDLHEDEDWIKNLPKVDLHTHLGGFATHGHLLTEVQKAAHKPLLNPPAAATFPSHWPHPKEPIGLEKYIKLGDATGSNLLKDPGCLKKHCQLLYEKLCEDNVIYCEIRCSPNNYADPEENRSAWLVLQEIQKHFQESMDKRLKDNPSSFCQVNLIIIADRKSRSLSSLHRHISLAITAHQHFPIGWGKCVIVGVDLAGFESKETRAELFAYDFTPVHRCGIAVTAHAGENDDAEGIWQAIYKLHARRLGHALSLKNSPELLQSVIERQIGIEMCPYANYQIKGFKPMEGKDPYPLLDYHNKGVLVSVNTDNIGISQANLTQNFLFLATLCEGITKLNILQILSNSIKVAFIPYEIKQKLNDLIEEKLEDLVKKYS
;
A
#
# COMPACT_ATOMS: atom_id res chain seq x y z
N MET A 1 1.72 25.15 13.57
CA MET A 1 0.51 25.97 13.38
C MET A 1 0.16 25.86 11.92
N GLU A 2 -0.94 25.20 11.58
CA GLU A 2 -1.45 25.17 10.21
C GLU A 2 -1.73 26.61 9.76
N GLN A 3 -1.17 27.01 8.62
CA GLN A 3 -1.54 28.28 7.99
C GLN A 3 -2.96 28.11 7.45
N THR A 4 -3.92 28.78 8.08
CA THR A 4 -5.31 28.81 7.61
C THR A 4 -5.43 29.74 6.41
N SER A 5 -6.23 29.38 5.40
CA SER A 5 -6.48 30.23 4.24
C SER A 5 -7.07 31.60 4.61
N ASN A 6 -6.65 32.64 3.91
CA ASN A 6 -7.11 34.01 4.07
C ASN A 6 -7.77 34.57 2.79
N ILE A 7 -7.95 33.74 1.75
CA ILE A 7 -8.49 34.14 0.45
C ILE A 7 -9.84 33.47 0.22
N VAL A 8 -10.83 34.22 -0.26
CA VAL A 8 -12.10 33.67 -0.75
C VAL A 8 -12.34 34.05 -2.21
N LEU A 9 -12.71 33.05 -3.01
CA LEU A 9 -13.09 33.20 -4.42
C LEU A 9 -14.59 32.99 -4.58
N SER A 10 -15.24 33.88 -5.34
CA SER A 10 -16.66 33.78 -5.67
C SER A 10 -16.93 34.38 -7.06
N THR A 11 -18.18 34.29 -7.51
CA THR A 11 -18.65 34.94 -8.74
C THR A 11 -19.72 35.98 -8.42
N LEU A 12 -19.75 37.03 -9.21
CA LEU A 12 -20.71 38.11 -9.05
C LEU A 12 -21.70 38.09 -10.22
N GLY A 13 -22.97 38.35 -9.92
CA GLY A 13 -24.04 38.47 -10.91
C GLY A 13 -24.82 39.76 -10.70
N GLU A 14 -26.12 39.76 -10.97
CA GLU A 14 -26.97 40.94 -10.70
C GLU A 14 -27.08 41.29 -9.20
N THR A 15 -26.73 40.38 -8.30
CA THR A 15 -26.71 40.63 -6.85
C THR A 15 -25.28 40.70 -6.34
N TRP A 16 -24.84 41.89 -5.87
CA TRP A 16 -23.49 42.12 -5.35
C TRP A 16 -23.30 41.72 -3.87
N ILE A 17 -24.41 41.45 -3.17
CA ILE A 17 -24.41 41.08 -1.74
C ILE A 17 -23.60 39.83 -1.45
N VAL A 18 -23.49 38.91 -2.42
CA VAL A 18 -22.65 37.71 -2.28
C VAL A 18 -21.22 38.04 -1.87
N ALA A 19 -20.65 39.16 -2.34
CA ALA A 19 -19.30 39.57 -1.97
C ALA A 19 -19.20 39.94 -0.47
N LEU A 20 -20.25 40.52 0.10
CA LEU A 20 -20.32 40.81 1.55
C LEU A 20 -20.51 39.54 2.37
N GLU A 21 -21.35 38.63 1.88
CA GLU A 21 -21.60 37.35 2.53
C GLU A 21 -20.33 36.52 2.63
N VAL A 22 -19.58 36.37 1.52
CA VAL A 22 -18.36 35.57 1.50
C VAL A 22 -17.22 36.21 2.30
N ALA A 23 -17.20 37.53 2.41
CA ALA A 23 -16.24 38.25 3.25
C ALA A 23 -16.42 37.95 4.75
N ASP A 24 -17.62 37.52 5.17
CA ASP A 24 -17.94 37.22 6.56
C ASP A 24 -17.87 35.73 6.92
N TYR A 25 -17.53 34.85 5.97
CA TYR A 25 -17.56 33.40 6.17
C TYR A 25 -16.64 32.93 7.32
N LYS A 26 -15.38 33.39 7.36
CA LYS A 26 -14.42 33.11 8.44
C LYS A 26 -13.70 34.39 8.86
N LYS A 27 -13.35 34.49 10.14
CA LYS A 27 -12.71 35.68 10.74
C LYS A 27 -11.32 36.00 10.18
N ASN A 28 -10.66 35.03 9.57
CA ASN A 28 -9.29 35.13 9.04
C ASN A 28 -9.26 35.55 7.56
N ILE A 29 -10.41 35.76 6.90
CA ILE A 29 -10.46 36.25 5.52
C ILE A 29 -9.86 37.65 5.44
N LYS A 30 -8.92 37.83 4.50
CA LYS A 30 -8.24 39.09 4.19
C LYS A 30 -8.39 39.50 2.75
N GLU A 31 -8.71 38.57 1.86
CA GLU A 31 -8.82 38.83 0.42
C GLU A 31 -10.09 38.18 -0.12
N VAL A 32 -10.88 38.97 -0.87
CA VAL A 32 -12.09 38.54 -1.56
C VAL A 32 -11.90 38.79 -3.04
N HIS A 33 -12.03 37.75 -3.85
CA HIS A 33 -12.00 37.85 -5.30
C HIS A 33 -13.33 37.46 -5.92
N CYS A 34 -13.86 38.34 -6.77
CA CYS A 34 -15.10 38.12 -7.50
C CYS A 34 -14.85 38.17 -9.00
N ILE A 35 -15.19 37.09 -9.71
CA ILE A 35 -15.13 37.05 -11.18
C ILE A 35 -16.53 37.29 -11.75
N THR A 36 -16.64 38.16 -12.75
CA THR A 36 -17.93 38.61 -13.31
C THR A 36 -17.81 39.05 -14.78
N GLY A 37 -18.94 39.37 -15.39
CA GLY A 37 -19.03 39.95 -16.73
C GLY A 37 -19.05 41.48 -16.75
N THR A 38 -19.26 42.05 -17.94
CA THR A 38 -19.33 43.50 -18.20
C THR A 38 -20.76 43.99 -18.48
N ASP A 39 -21.78 43.24 -18.08
CA ASP A 39 -23.18 43.66 -18.22
C ASP A 39 -23.48 44.98 -17.48
N GLN A 40 -24.32 45.83 -18.07
CA GLN A 40 -24.61 47.16 -17.56
C GLN A 40 -25.24 47.16 -16.16
N LYS A 41 -26.08 46.15 -15.82
CA LYS A 41 -26.66 46.04 -14.47
C LYS A 41 -25.60 45.64 -13.45
N ILE A 42 -24.65 44.79 -13.86
CA ILE A 42 -23.52 44.38 -13.02
C ILE A 42 -22.64 45.60 -12.74
N GLU A 43 -22.40 46.44 -13.73
CA GLU A 43 -21.52 47.61 -13.60
C GLU A 43 -22.04 48.63 -12.57
N GLN A 44 -23.34 48.91 -12.55
CA GLN A 44 -23.97 49.75 -11.52
C GLN A 44 -23.78 49.18 -10.11
N ASN A 45 -23.87 47.86 -9.97
CA ASN A 45 -23.70 47.17 -8.70
C ASN A 45 -22.24 47.13 -8.23
N ILE A 46 -21.28 47.13 -9.15
CA ILE A 46 -19.85 47.18 -8.83
C ILE A 46 -19.50 48.48 -8.11
N GLU A 47 -20.09 49.62 -8.49
CA GLU A 47 -19.82 50.89 -7.81
C GLU A 47 -20.33 50.90 -6.37
N LEU A 48 -21.51 50.32 -6.13
CA LEU A 48 -22.04 50.14 -4.78
C LEU A 48 -21.13 49.25 -3.94
N LEU A 49 -20.68 48.13 -4.52
CA LEU A 49 -19.77 47.19 -3.87
C LEU A 49 -18.43 47.84 -3.51
N ILE A 50 -17.85 48.62 -4.42
CA ILE A 50 -16.59 49.35 -4.19
C ILE A 50 -16.74 50.30 -3.00
N ASN A 51 -17.81 51.10 -2.98
CA ASN A 51 -18.07 52.06 -1.91
C ASN A 51 -18.31 51.35 -0.56
N GLU A 52 -19.04 50.24 -0.57
CA GLU A 52 -19.31 49.44 0.64
C GLU A 52 -18.03 48.86 1.24
N PHE A 53 -17.15 48.25 0.44
CA PHE A 53 -15.90 47.69 0.94
C PHE A 53 -14.92 48.79 1.41
N ALA A 54 -14.80 49.87 0.64
CA ALA A 54 -13.91 50.98 1.01
C ALA A 54 -14.33 51.66 2.33
N SER A 55 -15.65 51.74 2.59
CA SER A 55 -16.18 52.44 3.77
C SER A 55 -16.30 51.52 4.99
N ASN A 56 -16.80 50.29 4.81
CA ASN A 56 -17.24 49.44 5.92
C ASN A 56 -16.37 48.21 6.13
N ARG A 57 -15.46 47.88 5.20
CA ARG A 57 -14.56 46.71 5.29
C ARG A 57 -13.12 47.07 4.89
N PRO A 58 -12.51 48.11 5.48
CA PRO A 58 -11.18 48.57 5.07
C PRO A 58 -10.07 47.54 5.31
N ASP A 59 -10.30 46.52 6.14
CA ASP A 59 -9.32 45.47 6.45
C ASP A 59 -9.33 44.28 5.48
N ILE A 60 -10.21 44.31 4.47
CA ILE A 60 -10.35 43.25 3.46
C ILE A 60 -10.00 43.84 2.09
N THR A 61 -9.09 43.18 1.39
CA THR A 61 -8.77 43.49 0.00
C THR A 61 -9.82 42.89 -0.93
N LEU A 62 -10.48 43.70 -1.75
CA LEU A 62 -11.44 43.24 -2.77
C LEU A 62 -10.82 43.32 -4.16
N GLY A 63 -10.78 42.19 -4.89
CA GLY A 63 -10.42 42.14 -6.30
C GLY A 63 -11.61 41.76 -7.17
N ILE A 64 -12.05 42.67 -8.04
CA ILE A 64 -13.14 42.47 -8.99
C ILE A 64 -12.54 42.21 -10.38
N TRP A 65 -12.84 41.07 -10.97
CA TRP A 65 -12.29 40.63 -12.25
C TRP A 65 -13.42 40.55 -13.29
N GLN A 66 -13.50 41.54 -14.17
CA GLN A 66 -14.53 41.66 -15.20
C GLN A 66 -14.01 41.10 -16.52
N ILE A 67 -14.75 40.21 -17.17
CA ILE A 67 -14.38 39.64 -18.47
C ILE A 67 -14.89 40.56 -19.58
N GLU A 68 -13.99 41.06 -20.43
CA GLU A 68 -14.36 41.89 -21.59
C GLU A 68 -15.32 41.14 -22.53
N ASP A 69 -16.28 41.86 -23.12
CA ASP A 69 -17.33 41.32 -24.01
C ASP A 69 -18.14 40.14 -23.43
N PHE A 70 -18.31 40.13 -22.10
CA PHE A 70 -19.02 39.09 -21.37
C PHE A 70 -20.33 39.60 -20.77
N ASP A 71 -21.21 40.09 -21.65
CA ASP A 71 -22.53 40.66 -21.36
C ASP A 71 -23.66 39.60 -21.33
N GLU A 72 -23.79 38.80 -22.39
CA GLU A 72 -24.83 37.77 -22.52
C GLU A 72 -24.24 36.37 -22.67
N ILE A 73 -24.74 35.40 -21.91
CA ILE A 73 -24.24 34.01 -21.98
C ILE A 73 -25.22 33.16 -22.77
N ASN A 74 -25.12 33.30 -24.08
CA ASN A 74 -26.01 32.71 -25.07
C ASN A 74 -25.32 31.62 -25.92
N SER A 75 -24.07 31.25 -25.61
CA SER A 75 -23.31 30.28 -26.41
C SER A 75 -22.37 29.39 -25.60
N CYS A 76 -22.12 28.18 -26.11
CA CYS A 76 -21.10 27.28 -25.57
C CYS A 76 -19.70 27.92 -25.57
N LYS A 77 -19.40 28.80 -26.53
CA LYS A 77 -18.11 29.50 -26.60
C LYS A 77 -17.88 30.37 -25.37
N LYS A 78 -18.88 31.14 -24.92
CA LYS A 78 -18.78 31.97 -23.71
C LYS A 78 -18.65 31.13 -22.43
N VAL A 79 -19.34 29.97 -22.36
CA VAL A 79 -19.15 29.03 -21.24
C VAL A 79 -17.72 28.49 -21.18
N GLN A 80 -17.12 28.15 -22.33
CA GLN A 80 -15.74 27.69 -22.39
C GLN A 80 -14.73 28.81 -22.11
N LEU A 81 -15.01 30.04 -22.56
CA LEU A 81 -14.21 31.21 -22.23
C LEU A 81 -14.16 31.46 -20.72
N PHE A 82 -15.31 31.41 -20.03
CA PHE A 82 -15.36 31.56 -18.59
C PHE A 82 -14.56 30.48 -17.86
N LYS A 83 -14.66 29.22 -18.31
CA LYS A 83 -13.85 28.12 -17.79
C LYS A 83 -12.35 28.37 -17.96
N GLU A 84 -11.94 28.75 -19.17
CA GLU A 84 -10.54 29.03 -19.48
C GLU A 84 -9.98 30.15 -18.60
N ILE A 85 -10.71 31.25 -18.47
CA ILE A 85 -10.33 32.38 -17.62
C ILE A 85 -10.22 31.96 -16.16
N LEU A 86 -11.21 31.24 -15.64
CA LEU A 86 -11.20 30.79 -14.26
C LEU A 86 -10.02 29.85 -13.98
N PHE A 87 -9.73 28.93 -14.89
CA PHE A 87 -8.60 28.01 -14.74
C PHE A 87 -7.27 28.74 -14.79
N ARG A 88 -7.10 29.72 -15.69
CA ARG A 88 -5.90 30.57 -15.74
C ARG A 88 -5.79 31.48 -14.50
N TRP A 89 -6.92 31.91 -13.94
CA TRP A 89 -6.96 32.66 -12.68
C TRP A 89 -6.44 31.80 -11.52
N TYR A 90 -6.93 30.56 -11.40
CA TYR A 90 -6.42 29.60 -10.41
C TYR A 90 -4.93 29.36 -10.59
N LEU A 91 -4.51 29.07 -11.82
CA LEU A 91 -3.11 28.83 -12.12
C LEU A 91 -2.27 30.04 -11.69
N ARG A 92 -2.63 31.26 -12.09
CA ARG A 92 -1.91 32.48 -11.72
C ARG A 92 -1.78 32.67 -10.21
N HIS A 93 -2.85 32.47 -9.44
CA HIS A 93 -2.87 32.80 -8.02
C HIS A 93 -2.27 31.70 -7.13
N PHE A 94 -2.20 30.45 -7.64
CA PHE A 94 -1.74 29.29 -6.87
C PHE A 94 -0.62 28.50 -7.58
N HIS A 95 0.13 29.12 -8.50
CA HIS A 95 1.24 28.50 -9.23
C HIS A 95 2.49 28.33 -8.37
N ASN A 96 3.12 27.14 -8.44
CA ASN A 96 4.38 26.78 -7.75
C ASN A 96 4.41 27.11 -6.25
N ASN A 97 3.25 27.39 -5.66
CA ASN A 97 3.08 27.80 -4.28
C ASN A 97 1.60 27.79 -3.89
N SER A 98 1.26 27.19 -2.75
CA SER A 98 0.99 27.96 -1.52
C SER A 98 0.42 27.03 -0.44
N LYS A 99 0.88 27.19 0.80
CA LYS A 99 0.39 26.43 1.97
C LYS A 99 -1.10 26.70 2.30
N THR A 100 -1.84 27.43 1.46
CA THR A 100 -3.20 27.89 1.71
C THR A 100 -4.02 27.94 0.42
N LEU A 101 -4.90 26.95 0.23
CA LEU A 101 -5.91 26.91 -0.85
C LEU A 101 -7.02 27.95 -0.60
N PRO A 102 -7.75 28.45 -1.62
CA PRO A 102 -8.82 29.42 -1.39
C PRO A 102 -10.03 28.77 -0.72
N TYR A 103 -10.79 29.56 0.03
CA TYR A 103 -12.20 29.25 0.25
C TYR A 103 -12.98 29.55 -1.03
N VAL A 104 -13.90 28.68 -1.43
CA VAL A 104 -14.65 28.84 -2.69
C VAL A 104 -16.13 28.89 -2.40
N SER A 105 -16.75 30.05 -2.66
CA SER A 105 -18.19 30.19 -2.59
C SER A 105 -18.80 29.89 -3.94
N ILE A 106 -19.66 28.88 -4.00
CA ILE A 106 -20.47 28.58 -5.20
C ILE A 106 -21.76 29.42 -5.26
N GLY A 107 -21.83 30.46 -4.43
CA GLY A 107 -22.89 31.45 -4.42
C GLY A 107 -22.60 32.59 -5.40
N GLY A 108 -23.67 33.20 -5.92
CA GLY A 108 -23.57 34.37 -6.80
C GLY A 108 -23.34 34.04 -8.27
N GLY A 109 -23.79 34.93 -9.15
CA GLY A 109 -23.70 34.73 -10.59
C GLY A 109 -24.71 33.72 -11.14
N MET A 110 -24.47 33.29 -12.38
CA MET A 110 -25.31 32.31 -13.07
C MET A 110 -24.95 30.87 -12.67
N LYS A 111 -25.92 29.94 -12.80
CA LYS A 111 -25.76 28.54 -12.40
C LYS A 111 -24.51 27.85 -12.97
N PHE A 112 -24.14 28.15 -14.22
CA PHE A 112 -22.95 27.55 -14.81
C PHE A 112 -21.65 28.13 -14.23
N MET A 113 -21.63 29.38 -13.77
CA MET A 113 -20.46 29.99 -13.12
C MET A 113 -20.18 29.27 -11.80
N ALA A 114 -21.22 29.07 -10.99
CA ALA A 114 -21.16 28.26 -9.77
C ALA A 114 -20.66 26.83 -10.04
N ALA A 115 -21.23 26.16 -11.06
CA ALA A 115 -20.77 24.83 -11.46
C ALA A 115 -19.30 24.81 -11.95
N THR A 116 -18.87 25.89 -12.59
CA THR A 116 -17.50 26.05 -13.08
C THR A 116 -16.52 26.34 -11.93
N LEU A 117 -16.92 27.12 -10.93
CA LEU A 117 -16.19 27.31 -9.67
C LEU A 117 -16.01 26.00 -8.92
N GLN A 118 -17.08 25.20 -8.79
CA GLN A 118 -16.98 23.89 -8.16
C GLN A 118 -16.04 22.97 -8.93
N LYS A 119 -16.13 22.94 -10.26
CA LYS A 119 -15.21 22.17 -11.10
C LYS A 119 -13.76 22.66 -10.93
N ALA A 120 -13.52 23.96 -10.89
CA ALA A 120 -12.19 24.52 -10.67
C ALA A 120 -11.64 24.17 -9.28
N ALA A 121 -12.46 24.25 -8.23
CA ALA A 121 -12.11 23.81 -6.88
C ALA A 121 -11.70 22.34 -6.86
N SER A 122 -12.45 21.45 -7.52
CA SER A 122 -12.09 20.03 -7.61
C SER A 122 -10.78 19.78 -8.39
N LEU A 123 -10.44 20.64 -9.35
CA LEU A 123 -9.25 20.47 -10.20
C LEU A 123 -7.99 21.09 -9.60
N PHE A 124 -8.08 22.29 -9.06
CA PHE A 124 -6.94 23.08 -8.57
C PHE A 124 -6.86 23.14 -7.04
N GLY A 125 -7.92 22.71 -6.35
CA GLY A 125 -8.04 22.65 -4.90
C GLY A 125 -8.79 23.84 -4.29
N ALA A 126 -9.41 23.60 -3.13
CA ALA A 126 -10.04 24.57 -2.27
C ALA A 126 -9.91 24.13 -0.80
N GLU A 127 -9.68 25.07 0.11
CA GLU A 127 -9.61 24.75 1.54
C GLU A 127 -10.98 24.33 2.09
N GLU A 128 -12.03 24.96 1.57
CA GLU A 128 -13.43 24.60 1.81
C GLU A 128 -14.27 25.15 0.66
N VAL A 129 -15.17 24.34 0.11
CA VAL A 129 -16.19 24.78 -0.85
C VAL A 129 -17.48 24.99 -0.07
N PHE A 130 -18.07 26.17 -0.14
CA PHE A 130 -19.26 26.48 0.64
C PHE A 130 -20.32 27.22 -0.16
N GLN A 131 -21.53 27.24 0.38
CA GLN A 131 -22.66 27.99 -0.14
C GLN A 131 -23.22 28.90 0.95
N VAL A 132 -23.63 30.11 0.57
CA VAL A 132 -24.36 31.01 1.47
C VAL A 132 -25.86 30.77 1.31
N LEU A 133 -26.53 30.49 2.42
CA LEU A 133 -27.97 30.36 2.50
C LEU A 133 -28.51 31.55 3.30
N SER A 134 -29.33 32.37 2.66
CA SER A 134 -30.17 33.35 3.33
C SER A 134 -31.62 32.85 3.36
N GLY A 135 -32.43 33.33 4.30
CA GLY A 135 -33.84 32.93 4.45
C GLY A 135 -34.68 33.10 3.18
N LYS A 136 -36.01 32.87 3.25
CA LYS A 136 -36.91 32.87 2.07
C LYS A 136 -36.78 34.07 1.12
N THR A 137 -36.29 35.21 1.59
CA THR A 137 -36.02 36.40 0.78
C THR A 137 -34.54 36.76 0.93
N PRO A 138 -33.74 36.68 -0.15
CA PRO A 138 -32.32 37.02 -0.09
C PRO A 138 -32.11 38.54 0.11
N PRO A 139 -31.09 38.96 0.88
CA PRO A 139 -30.83 40.37 1.13
C PRO A 139 -30.50 41.11 -0.17
N GLN A 140 -31.00 42.34 -0.31
CA GLN A 140 -30.82 43.14 -1.53
C GLN A 140 -29.79 44.26 -1.37
N ASN A 141 -29.49 44.67 -0.12
CA ASN A 141 -28.54 45.73 0.21
C ASN A 141 -27.77 45.38 1.51
N SER A 142 -26.74 46.16 1.84
CA SER A 142 -25.92 45.94 3.05
C SER A 142 -26.74 46.01 4.35
N GLN A 143 -27.78 46.85 4.43
CA GLN A 143 -28.62 46.95 5.63
C GLN A 143 -29.46 45.68 5.83
N ASP A 144 -30.06 45.16 4.77
CA ASP A 144 -30.80 43.89 4.79
C ASP A 144 -29.91 42.73 5.20
N TYR A 145 -28.67 42.70 4.67
CA TYR A 145 -27.71 41.67 5.00
C TYR A 145 -27.28 41.73 6.47
N ASN A 146 -26.94 42.92 6.97
CA ASN A 146 -26.58 43.12 8.37
C ASN A 146 -27.73 42.74 9.30
N LYS A 147 -28.98 43.07 8.95
CA LYS A 147 -30.16 42.64 9.68
C LYS A 147 -30.33 41.12 9.66
N ALA A 148 -30.23 40.48 8.50
CA ALA A 148 -30.31 39.03 8.37
C ALA A 148 -29.22 38.31 9.19
N LYS A 149 -28.02 38.88 9.23
CA LYS A 149 -26.90 38.40 10.05
C LYS A 149 -27.21 38.52 11.55
N MET A 150 -27.71 39.67 12.02
CA MET A 150 -28.12 39.87 13.41
C MET A 150 -29.25 38.92 13.84
N GLU A 151 -30.15 38.59 12.92
CA GLU A 151 -31.26 37.66 13.15
C GLU A 151 -30.87 36.18 12.98
N ASN A 152 -29.58 35.85 12.77
CA ASN A 152 -29.07 34.50 12.49
C ASN A 152 -29.75 33.80 11.30
N LYS A 153 -30.13 34.57 10.27
CA LYS A 153 -30.77 34.07 9.03
C LYS A 153 -29.78 33.82 7.88
N VAL A 154 -28.49 34.03 8.11
CA VAL A 154 -27.40 33.73 7.17
C VAL A 154 -26.68 32.49 7.66
N VAL A 155 -26.66 31.43 6.85
CA VAL A 155 -26.03 30.16 7.15
C VAL A 155 -25.00 29.85 6.08
N PHE A 156 -23.80 29.47 6.49
CA PHE A 156 -22.75 29.00 5.59
C PHE A 156 -22.77 27.47 5.57
N ALA A 157 -23.18 26.91 4.43
CA ALA A 157 -23.22 25.47 4.22
C ALA A 157 -21.90 25.01 3.59
N GLU A 158 -21.05 24.37 4.40
CA GLU A 158 -19.77 23.78 3.99
C GLU A 158 -20.02 22.46 3.23
N LEU A 159 -19.38 22.28 2.08
CA LEU A 159 -19.55 21.13 1.16
C LEU A 159 -18.36 20.19 1.19
N GLY A 160 -17.24 20.62 1.75
CA GLY A 160 -16.01 19.86 1.93
C GLY A 160 -14.79 20.55 1.30
N LYS A 161 -13.63 20.19 1.86
CA LYS A 161 -12.32 20.49 1.29
C LYS A 161 -12.11 19.75 -0.04
N GLU A 162 -11.49 20.42 -1.00
CA GLU A 162 -11.08 19.84 -2.28
C GLU A 162 -9.55 19.87 -2.38
N PRO A 163 -8.85 18.72 -2.42
CA PRO A 163 -7.38 18.70 -2.46
C PRO A 163 -6.81 19.21 -3.80
N GLY A 164 -7.56 19.06 -4.89
CA GLY A 164 -7.09 19.36 -6.25
C GLY A 164 -6.01 18.40 -6.75
N PHE A 165 -5.57 18.62 -8.00
CA PHE A 165 -4.42 17.97 -8.61
C PHE A 165 -3.24 18.92 -8.58
N GLU A 166 -2.19 18.57 -7.85
CA GLU A 166 -1.00 19.42 -7.66
C GLU A 166 -0.30 19.71 -8.99
N GLU A 167 -0.27 18.73 -9.89
CA GLU A 167 0.37 18.82 -11.21
C GLU A 167 -0.26 19.90 -12.10
N LEU A 168 -1.55 20.21 -11.89
CA LEU A 168 -2.22 21.30 -12.62
C LEU A 168 -1.75 22.67 -12.16
N ARG A 169 -1.35 22.83 -10.89
CA ARG A 169 -0.82 24.08 -10.33
C ARG A 169 0.66 24.30 -10.66
N GLU A 170 1.38 23.23 -11.02
CA GLU A 170 2.77 23.29 -11.47
C GLU A 170 2.93 23.64 -12.96
N LEU A 171 1.83 23.70 -13.72
CA LEU A 171 1.86 24.11 -15.13
C LEU A 171 2.47 25.50 -15.30
N ARG A 172 3.38 25.66 -16.25
CA ARG A 172 4.09 26.93 -16.47
C ARG A 172 3.13 28.05 -16.86
N LEU A 173 3.18 29.17 -16.12
CA LEU A 173 2.31 30.33 -16.36
C LEU A 173 2.46 30.93 -17.76
N GLU A 174 3.67 30.89 -18.31
CA GLU A 174 4.01 31.38 -19.65
C GLU A 174 3.26 30.63 -20.77
N ASP A 175 2.88 29.37 -20.54
CA ASP A 175 2.12 28.57 -21.50
C ASP A 175 0.62 28.96 -21.51
N PHE A 176 0.13 29.57 -20.42
CA PHE A 176 -1.28 29.87 -20.21
C PHE A 176 -1.50 31.28 -19.62
N PRO A 177 -1.08 32.36 -20.33
CA PRO A 177 -1.10 33.71 -19.78
C PRO A 177 -2.52 34.20 -19.49
N LEU A 178 -2.69 34.92 -18.37
CA LEU A 178 -3.92 35.66 -18.05
C LEU A 178 -3.65 37.15 -18.22
N ASN A 179 -4.19 37.75 -19.28
CA ASN A 179 -4.00 39.16 -19.62
C ASN A 179 -5.12 40.01 -19.01
N PHE A 180 -4.77 41.14 -18.41
CA PHE A 180 -5.73 42.05 -17.81
C PHE A 180 -5.19 43.47 -17.66
N GLU A 181 -6.11 44.42 -17.62
CA GLU A 181 -5.85 45.84 -17.37
C GLU A 181 -6.49 46.29 -16.06
N LYS A 182 -5.84 47.19 -15.34
CA LYS A 182 -6.39 47.73 -14.09
C LYS A 182 -7.27 48.95 -14.40
N THR A 183 -8.55 48.91 -14.05
CA THR A 183 -9.55 49.90 -14.50
C THR A 183 -9.98 50.89 -13.41
N LYS A 184 -10.11 50.44 -12.15
CA LYS A 184 -10.47 51.30 -11.00
C LYS A 184 -9.65 50.92 -9.77
N ASN A 185 -9.37 51.91 -8.93
CA ASN A 185 -8.64 51.72 -7.67
C ASN A 185 -9.25 52.61 -6.57
N ALA A 186 -9.68 51.98 -5.48
CA ALA A 186 -10.02 52.63 -4.23
C ALA A 186 -9.24 51.95 -3.09
N LYS A 187 -9.27 52.50 -1.87
CA LYS A 187 -8.50 51.94 -0.75
C LYS A 187 -8.88 50.47 -0.53
N ASN A 188 -7.93 49.56 -0.76
CA ASN A 188 -8.07 48.10 -0.69
C ASN A 188 -9.15 47.51 -1.63
N VAL A 189 -9.53 48.22 -2.70
CA VAL A 189 -10.45 47.72 -3.72
C VAL A 189 -9.86 47.92 -5.11
N PHE A 190 -9.73 46.83 -5.85
CA PHE A 190 -9.12 46.81 -7.18
C PHE A 190 -10.09 46.22 -8.20
N SER A 191 -10.29 46.91 -9.33
CA SER A 191 -11.02 46.36 -10.48
C SER A 191 -10.06 46.09 -11.65
N TYR A 192 -10.25 44.95 -12.30
CA TYR A 192 -9.46 44.46 -13.41
C TYR A 192 -10.37 44.08 -14.58
N LEU A 193 -10.03 44.52 -15.78
CA LEU A 193 -10.63 44.06 -17.04
C LEU A 193 -9.77 42.93 -17.60
N LEU A 194 -10.29 41.72 -17.60
CA LEU A 194 -9.68 40.52 -18.17
C LEU A 194 -9.91 40.52 -19.68
N ILE A 195 -8.82 40.43 -20.44
CA ILE A 195 -8.83 40.35 -21.90
C ILE A 195 -9.01 38.86 -22.27
N PRO A 196 -10.07 38.49 -23.02
CA PRO A 196 -10.32 37.13 -23.46
C PRO A 196 -9.09 36.54 -24.18
N PRO A 197 -8.62 35.34 -23.79
CA PRO A 197 -7.55 34.70 -24.52
C PRO A 197 -8.01 34.26 -25.92
N ASP A 198 -7.12 34.38 -26.91
CA ASP A 198 -7.38 33.96 -28.30
C ASP A 198 -7.51 32.43 -28.47
N ASN A 199 -7.26 31.65 -27.41
CA ASN A 199 -7.27 30.19 -27.42
C ASN A 199 -7.77 29.60 -26.08
N GLN A 200 -8.11 28.31 -26.11
CA GLN A 200 -8.62 27.54 -24.96
C GLN A 200 -7.64 26.42 -24.56
N LEU A 201 -6.33 26.72 -24.60
CA LEU A 201 -5.29 25.71 -24.44
C LEU A 201 -5.32 25.01 -23.08
N LEU A 202 -5.66 25.72 -21.99
CA LEU A 202 -5.66 25.12 -20.65
C LEU A 202 -6.84 24.16 -20.48
N VAL A 203 -8.05 24.57 -20.91
CA VAL A 203 -9.22 23.69 -20.94
C VAL A 203 -8.95 22.47 -21.80
N GLN A 204 -8.35 22.62 -22.99
CA GLN A 204 -8.01 21.49 -23.87
C GLN A 204 -6.99 20.55 -23.22
N LYS A 205 -5.95 21.09 -22.56
CA LYS A 205 -4.97 20.30 -21.81
C LYS A 205 -5.64 19.49 -20.70
N ILE A 206 -6.50 20.13 -19.91
CA ILE A 206 -7.24 19.49 -18.81
C ILE A 206 -8.20 18.43 -19.35
N ASP A 207 -8.96 18.73 -20.41
CA ASP A 207 -9.89 17.78 -21.02
C ASP A 207 -9.15 16.58 -21.66
N GLN A 208 -7.88 16.71 -22.04
CA GLN A 208 -7.01 15.58 -22.44
C GLN A 208 -6.52 14.75 -21.25
N LEU A 209 -6.34 15.36 -20.07
CA LEU A 209 -5.92 14.68 -18.84
C LEU A 209 -7.10 13.94 -18.15
N ILE A 210 -8.32 14.48 -18.25
CA ILE A 210 -9.53 13.93 -17.61
C ILE A 210 -9.84 12.47 -18.03
N PRO A 211 -9.74 12.04 -19.31
CA PRO A 211 -9.91 10.65 -19.71
C PRO A 211 -8.92 9.67 -19.04
N SER A 212 -7.69 10.11 -18.75
CA SER A 212 -6.69 9.32 -18.00
C SER A 212 -7.08 9.17 -16.53
N ILE A 213 -7.75 10.16 -15.95
CA ILE A 213 -8.29 10.14 -14.58
C ILE A 213 -9.61 9.32 -14.53
N SER A 214 -10.47 9.44 -15.54
CA SER A 214 -11.74 8.72 -15.66
C SER A 214 -11.56 7.23 -15.97
N LYS A 215 -10.43 6.83 -16.55
CA LYS A 215 -10.00 5.43 -16.63
C LYS A 215 -9.92 4.75 -15.25
N ARG A 216 -9.59 5.48 -14.18
CA ARG A 216 -9.62 4.93 -12.80
C ARG A 216 -11.03 4.43 -12.43
N ALA A 217 -12.06 5.23 -12.73
CA ALA A 217 -13.46 4.88 -12.45
C ALA A 217 -14.02 3.82 -13.43
N LYS A 218 -13.52 3.78 -14.67
CA LYS A 218 -13.95 2.80 -15.67
C LYS A 218 -13.29 1.42 -15.47
N ALA A 219 -12.02 1.37 -15.08
CA ALA A 219 -11.33 0.13 -14.69
C ALA A 219 -12.03 -0.57 -13.51
N TRP A 220 -12.54 0.20 -12.54
CA TRP A 220 -13.39 -0.33 -11.47
C TRP A 220 -14.76 -0.85 -11.95
N LYS A 221 -15.32 -0.31 -13.05
CA LYS A 221 -16.56 -0.81 -13.67
C LYS A 221 -16.36 -2.04 -14.56
N GLU A 222 -15.18 -2.22 -15.16
CA GLU A 222 -14.86 -3.33 -16.07
C GLU A 222 -14.47 -4.64 -15.36
N LYS A 223 -14.62 -4.73 -14.02
CA LYS A 223 -14.34 -5.92 -13.20
C LYS A 223 -12.90 -6.47 -13.30
N ILE A 224 -11.93 -5.66 -13.73
CA ILE A 224 -10.52 -6.02 -13.55
C ILE A 224 -10.20 -5.78 -12.08
N HIS A 225 -10.10 -6.86 -11.30
CA HIS A 225 -9.60 -6.79 -9.92
C HIS A 225 -8.11 -6.48 -9.94
N LEU A 226 -7.80 -5.18 -10.04
CA LEU A 226 -6.45 -4.67 -9.90
C LEU A 226 -6.03 -4.74 -8.43
N PRO A 227 -4.91 -5.40 -8.12
CA PRO A 227 -4.45 -5.56 -6.74
C PRO A 227 -3.92 -4.26 -6.11
N PHE A 228 -3.55 -3.29 -6.96
CA PHE A 228 -3.02 -1.99 -6.56
C PHE A 228 -3.69 -0.88 -7.39
N PRO A 229 -4.25 0.17 -6.76
CA PRO A 229 -4.88 1.30 -7.43
C PRO A 229 -4.05 1.95 -8.54
N ILE A 230 -2.73 2.10 -8.34
CA ILE A 230 -1.83 2.73 -9.32
C ILE A 230 -1.86 2.07 -10.71
N LEU A 231 -2.15 0.77 -10.79
CA LEU A 231 -2.23 0.03 -12.05
C LEU A 231 -3.34 0.54 -12.98
N ALA A 232 -4.36 1.20 -12.43
CA ALA A 232 -5.46 1.78 -13.20
C ALA A 232 -5.01 2.94 -14.12
N LEU A 233 -3.81 3.49 -13.88
CA LEU A 233 -3.19 4.53 -14.72
C LEU A 233 -2.54 3.97 -16.00
N GLY A 234 -2.49 2.65 -16.15
CA GLY A 234 -1.88 1.98 -17.28
C GLY A 234 -2.40 2.39 -18.66
N SER A 235 -1.51 2.42 -19.65
CA SER A 235 -1.87 2.48 -21.07
C SER A 235 -2.46 1.14 -21.54
N LYS A 236 -3.07 1.09 -22.73
CA LYS A 236 -3.55 -0.19 -23.33
C LYS A 236 -2.40 -1.19 -23.51
N LYS A 237 -1.21 -0.71 -23.88
CA LYS A 237 0.00 -1.53 -24.02
C LYS A 237 0.41 -2.13 -22.68
N PHE A 238 0.36 -1.35 -21.60
CA PHE A 238 0.63 -1.82 -20.25
C PHE A 238 -0.34 -2.93 -19.83
N PHE A 239 -1.64 -2.76 -20.06
CA PHE A 239 -2.62 -3.81 -19.73
C PHE A 239 -2.42 -5.09 -20.55
N ASN A 240 -2.08 -4.99 -21.84
CA ASN A 240 -1.74 -6.16 -22.64
C ASN A 240 -0.51 -6.88 -22.08
N TRP A 241 0.51 -6.13 -21.66
CA TRP A 241 1.69 -6.68 -21.00
C TRP A 241 1.31 -7.36 -19.67
N LEU A 242 0.56 -6.71 -18.79
CA LEU A 242 0.10 -7.30 -17.52
C LEU A 242 -0.66 -8.63 -17.70
N ASN A 243 -1.49 -8.73 -18.74
CA ASN A 243 -2.27 -9.94 -19.03
C ASN A 243 -1.50 -10.99 -19.86
N SER A 244 -0.26 -10.69 -20.28
CA SER A 244 0.58 -11.69 -20.95
C SER A 244 1.12 -12.71 -19.94
N PRO A 245 1.36 -13.96 -20.37
CA PRO A 245 2.01 -14.97 -19.53
C PRO A 245 3.35 -14.48 -18.97
N LEU A 246 3.69 -14.92 -17.77
CA LEU A 246 5.01 -14.74 -17.19
C LEU A 246 6.03 -15.55 -18.00
N ASP A 247 7.12 -14.91 -18.41
CA ASP A 247 8.24 -15.58 -19.05
C ASP A 247 9.44 -15.64 -18.10
N LEU A 248 10.11 -16.78 -18.01
CA LEU A 248 11.17 -16.98 -17.03
C LEU A 248 12.44 -16.16 -17.33
N HIS A 249 12.65 -15.73 -18.58
CA HIS A 249 13.85 -15.03 -19.03
C HIS A 249 13.57 -13.55 -19.28
N GLU A 250 12.49 -13.22 -19.99
CA GLU A 250 12.16 -11.83 -20.32
C GLU A 250 11.75 -11.00 -19.10
N ASP A 251 11.15 -11.66 -18.10
CA ASP A 251 10.61 -10.99 -16.90
C ASP A 251 11.54 -11.08 -15.68
N GLU A 252 12.72 -11.70 -15.79
CA GLU A 252 13.65 -11.90 -14.66
C GLU A 252 14.00 -10.58 -13.97
N ASP A 253 14.41 -9.57 -14.74
CA ASP A 253 14.77 -8.25 -14.21
C ASP A 253 13.57 -7.56 -13.53
N TRP A 254 12.36 -7.75 -14.07
CA TRP A 254 11.16 -7.18 -13.46
C TRP A 254 10.85 -7.83 -12.11
N ILE A 255 10.84 -9.17 -12.04
CA ILE A 255 10.58 -9.91 -10.79
C ILE A 255 11.67 -9.62 -9.76
N LYS A 256 12.94 -9.55 -10.17
CA LYS A 256 14.07 -9.24 -9.30
C LYS A 256 13.90 -7.87 -8.63
N ASN A 257 13.48 -6.87 -9.39
CA ASN A 257 13.29 -5.49 -8.90
C ASN A 257 11.95 -5.24 -8.21
N LEU A 258 10.99 -6.16 -8.30
CA LEU A 258 9.71 -6.05 -7.62
C LEU A 258 9.89 -6.10 -6.09
N PRO A 259 9.27 -5.23 -5.29
CA PRO A 259 9.23 -5.42 -3.85
C PRO A 259 8.41 -6.67 -3.50
N LYS A 260 8.96 -7.56 -2.67
CA LYS A 260 8.36 -8.87 -2.39
C LYS A 260 8.12 -9.09 -0.89
N VAL A 261 7.20 -9.99 -0.58
CA VAL A 261 6.82 -10.38 0.79
C VAL A 261 6.97 -11.89 0.95
N ASP A 262 7.73 -12.33 1.95
CA ASP A 262 7.96 -13.75 2.27
C ASP A 262 7.36 -14.10 3.65
N LEU A 263 6.34 -14.95 3.68
CA LEU A 263 5.63 -15.34 4.91
C LEU A 263 6.01 -16.73 5.40
N HIS A 264 6.87 -17.44 4.67
CA HIS A 264 7.26 -18.80 4.99
C HIS A 264 8.73 -19.01 4.68
N THR A 265 9.58 -18.59 5.62
CA THR A 265 11.04 -18.79 5.56
C THR A 265 11.53 -19.35 6.89
N HIS A 266 12.18 -20.52 6.88
CA HIS A 266 12.77 -21.11 8.08
C HIS A 266 14.17 -20.59 8.32
N LEU A 267 14.42 -20.11 9.54
CA LEU A 267 15.74 -19.64 9.95
C LEU A 267 16.81 -20.74 9.76
N GLY A 268 16.54 -21.98 10.18
CA GLY A 268 17.52 -23.06 10.14
C GLY A 268 17.88 -23.55 8.72
N GLY A 269 17.09 -23.19 7.71
CA GLY A 269 17.22 -23.70 6.34
C GLY A 269 18.08 -22.86 5.39
N PHE A 270 18.81 -21.85 5.89
CA PHE A 270 19.48 -20.84 5.05
C PHE A 270 20.95 -21.17 4.68
N ALA A 271 21.89 -21.14 5.63
CA ALA A 271 23.32 -21.34 5.34
C ALA A 271 23.71 -22.83 5.36
N THR A 272 23.12 -23.64 4.48
CA THR A 272 23.29 -25.11 4.51
C THR A 272 24.47 -25.64 3.68
N HIS A 273 25.05 -24.80 2.82
CA HIS A 273 26.13 -25.19 1.91
C HIS A 273 26.95 -23.98 1.40
N GLY A 274 28.04 -24.27 0.68
CA GLY A 274 28.82 -23.29 -0.06
C GLY A 274 29.48 -22.20 0.80
N HIS A 275 29.60 -21.00 0.22
CA HIS A 275 30.23 -19.84 0.85
C HIS A 275 29.50 -19.40 2.14
N LEU A 276 28.17 -19.41 2.13
CA LEU A 276 27.36 -19.01 3.29
C LEU A 276 27.65 -19.88 4.51
N LEU A 277 27.64 -21.21 4.35
CA LEU A 277 28.00 -22.14 5.43
C LEU A 277 29.42 -21.87 5.94
N THR A 278 30.36 -21.64 5.02
CA THR A 278 31.77 -21.38 5.37
C THR A 278 31.92 -20.11 6.21
N GLU A 279 31.22 -19.02 5.85
CA GLU A 279 31.25 -17.79 6.63
C GLU A 279 30.63 -17.95 8.02
N VAL A 280 29.51 -18.68 8.12
CA VAL A 280 28.87 -18.96 9.41
C VAL A 280 29.80 -19.78 10.31
N GLN A 281 30.45 -20.82 9.77
CA GLN A 281 31.40 -21.66 10.51
C GLN A 281 32.62 -20.87 11.00
N LYS A 282 33.15 -19.95 10.18
CA LYS A 282 34.27 -19.08 10.56
C LYS A 282 33.94 -18.10 11.69
N ALA A 283 32.65 -17.79 11.87
CA ALA A 283 32.18 -16.90 12.92
C ALA A 283 32.00 -17.59 14.28
N ALA A 284 32.25 -18.90 14.38
CA ALA A 284 32.07 -19.65 15.62
C ALA A 284 32.88 -19.04 16.78
N HIS A 285 32.25 -18.90 17.95
CA HIS A 285 32.93 -18.40 19.15
C HIS A 285 33.95 -19.40 19.69
N LYS A 286 33.66 -20.69 19.58
CA LYS A 286 34.60 -21.78 19.92
C LYS A 286 34.98 -22.53 18.64
N PRO A 287 36.24 -23.03 18.52
CA PRO A 287 36.60 -23.90 17.42
C PRO A 287 35.63 -25.09 17.32
N LEU A 288 35.00 -25.27 16.16
CA LEU A 288 34.07 -26.35 15.92
C LEU A 288 34.85 -27.69 15.86
N LEU A 289 34.72 -28.51 16.89
CA LEU A 289 35.22 -29.89 16.89
C LEU A 289 34.31 -30.70 15.94
N ASN A 290 34.80 -30.94 14.71
CA ASN A 290 34.04 -31.53 13.60
C ASN A 290 32.90 -30.62 13.08
N PRO A 291 33.22 -29.56 12.32
CA PRO A 291 32.19 -28.70 11.76
C PRO A 291 31.22 -29.52 10.88
N PRO A 292 29.92 -29.23 10.92
CA PRO A 292 28.94 -29.90 10.08
C PRO A 292 29.37 -29.86 8.61
N ALA A 293 29.47 -31.03 7.97
CA ALA A 293 29.73 -31.09 6.54
C ALA A 293 28.60 -30.41 5.78
N ALA A 294 28.93 -29.82 4.62
CA ALA A 294 27.91 -29.29 3.71
C ALA A 294 26.89 -30.38 3.35
N ALA A 295 25.61 -30.00 3.26
CA ALA A 295 24.58 -30.92 2.84
C ALA A 295 24.93 -31.54 1.48
N THR A 296 24.87 -32.87 1.38
CA THR A 296 25.05 -33.56 0.10
C THR A 296 23.71 -33.59 -0.62
N PHE A 297 23.58 -32.76 -1.65
CA PHE A 297 22.35 -32.68 -2.42
C PHE A 297 22.23 -33.83 -3.42
N PRO A 298 21.00 -34.29 -3.70
CA PRO A 298 20.72 -35.23 -4.78
C PRO A 298 21.19 -34.70 -6.16
N SER A 299 21.30 -35.60 -7.14
CA SER A 299 21.61 -35.20 -8.52
C SER A 299 20.55 -34.26 -9.11
N HIS A 300 20.99 -33.36 -10.01
CA HIS A 300 20.14 -32.37 -10.68
C HIS A 300 19.48 -31.32 -9.77
N TRP A 301 19.91 -31.19 -8.52
CA TRP A 301 19.45 -30.11 -7.63
C TRP A 301 19.82 -28.73 -8.21
N PRO A 302 18.94 -27.72 -8.15
CA PRO A 302 17.67 -27.65 -7.41
C PRO A 302 16.43 -28.21 -8.10
N HIS A 303 16.56 -28.80 -9.30
CA HIS A 303 15.45 -29.34 -10.09
C HIS A 303 15.57 -30.88 -10.21
N PRO A 304 15.31 -31.63 -9.13
CA PRO A 304 15.43 -33.07 -9.17
C PRO A 304 14.43 -33.67 -10.19
N LYS A 305 14.79 -34.83 -10.76
CA LYS A 305 13.92 -35.57 -11.69
C LYS A 305 12.80 -36.34 -10.99
N GLU A 306 12.98 -36.64 -9.71
CA GLU A 306 12.01 -37.34 -8.86
C GLU A 306 11.95 -36.63 -7.49
N PRO A 307 10.79 -36.62 -6.82
CA PRO A 307 10.68 -35.99 -5.51
C PRO A 307 11.43 -36.81 -4.46
N ILE A 308 12.05 -36.13 -3.50
CA ILE A 308 12.87 -36.80 -2.48
C ILE A 308 12.08 -37.16 -1.22
N GLY A 309 10.88 -36.60 -1.05
CA GLY A 309 10.05 -36.76 0.13
C GLY A 309 10.51 -35.90 1.32
N LEU A 310 9.57 -35.62 2.22
CA LEU A 310 9.76 -34.67 3.33
C LEU A 310 10.87 -35.12 4.29
N GLU A 311 10.96 -36.41 4.60
CA GLU A 311 11.97 -36.93 5.53
C GLU A 311 13.40 -36.67 5.04
N LYS A 312 13.67 -36.92 3.75
CA LYS A 312 15.01 -36.65 3.17
C LYS A 312 15.27 -35.17 3.06
N TYR A 313 14.25 -34.37 2.75
CA TYR A 313 14.36 -32.92 2.66
C TYR A 313 14.75 -32.29 4.00
N ILE A 314 14.08 -32.65 5.09
CA ILE A 314 14.40 -32.17 6.45
C ILE A 314 15.85 -32.51 6.84
N LYS A 315 16.30 -33.74 6.53
CA LYS A 315 17.67 -34.19 6.85
C LYS A 315 18.77 -33.33 6.20
N LEU A 316 18.49 -32.64 5.09
CA LEU A 316 19.45 -31.72 4.46
C LEU A 316 19.76 -30.50 5.35
N GLY A 317 18.85 -30.12 6.26
CA GLY A 317 19.00 -28.99 7.17
C GLY A 317 19.46 -29.33 8.59
N ASP A 318 19.34 -30.59 9.02
CA ASP A 318 19.53 -30.98 10.43
C ASP A 318 20.92 -30.63 10.98
N ALA A 319 21.98 -30.83 10.20
CA ALA A 319 23.36 -30.63 10.66
C ALA A 319 23.78 -29.15 10.70
N THR A 320 23.22 -28.31 9.84
CA THR A 320 23.63 -26.91 9.65
C THR A 320 22.71 -25.91 10.36
N GLY A 321 21.46 -26.26 10.64
CA GLY A 321 20.58 -25.49 11.50
C GLY A 321 20.72 -25.87 12.97
N SER A 322 20.28 -27.08 13.32
CA SER A 322 20.07 -27.50 14.72
C SER A 322 21.36 -27.69 15.54
N ASN A 323 22.50 -27.93 14.89
CA ASN A 323 23.79 -28.09 15.59
C ASN A 323 24.67 -26.83 15.51
N LEU A 324 24.82 -26.25 14.31
CA LEU A 324 25.71 -25.12 14.11
C LEU A 324 25.23 -23.85 14.84
N LEU A 325 23.91 -23.59 14.84
CA LEU A 325 23.35 -22.36 15.41
C LEU A 325 23.27 -22.37 16.95
N LYS A 326 23.69 -23.48 17.60
CA LYS A 326 23.97 -23.50 19.04
C LYS A 326 25.16 -22.64 19.42
N ASP A 327 26.12 -22.46 18.52
CA ASP A 327 27.18 -21.47 18.71
C ASP A 327 26.64 -20.04 18.50
N PRO A 328 26.80 -19.12 19.47
CA PRO A 328 26.23 -17.78 19.34
C PRO A 328 26.84 -16.94 18.21
N GLY A 329 28.13 -17.16 17.89
CA GLY A 329 28.80 -16.46 16.79
C GLY A 329 28.28 -16.92 15.43
N CYS A 330 28.08 -18.23 15.27
CA CYS A 330 27.38 -18.79 14.11
C CYS A 330 25.96 -18.24 13.99
N LEU A 331 25.16 -18.25 15.07
CA LEU A 331 23.79 -17.72 15.03
C LEU A 331 23.75 -16.26 14.58
N LYS A 332 24.62 -15.42 15.14
CA LYS A 332 24.72 -14.00 14.78
C LYS A 332 25.01 -13.82 13.29
N LYS A 333 26.08 -14.44 12.80
CA LYS A 333 26.50 -14.31 11.39
C LYS A 333 25.44 -14.86 10.44
N HIS A 334 24.76 -15.93 10.82
CA HIS A 334 23.65 -16.52 10.06
C HIS A 334 22.47 -15.56 9.92
N CYS A 335 22.03 -14.91 11.00
CA CYS A 335 20.94 -13.92 10.96
C CYS A 335 21.32 -12.72 10.09
N GLN A 336 22.56 -12.23 10.20
CA GLN A 336 23.07 -11.11 9.40
C GLN A 336 23.07 -11.44 7.90
N LEU A 337 23.63 -12.58 7.52
CA LEU A 337 23.67 -13.02 6.12
C LEU A 337 22.28 -13.29 5.55
N LEU A 338 21.37 -13.86 6.34
CA LEU A 338 19.98 -14.06 5.91
C LEU A 338 19.30 -12.71 5.64
N TYR A 339 19.44 -11.75 6.56
CA TYR A 339 18.89 -10.41 6.39
C TYR A 339 19.45 -9.71 5.14
N GLU A 340 20.76 -9.79 4.93
CA GLU A 340 21.42 -9.28 3.71
C GLU A 340 20.81 -9.92 2.46
N LYS A 341 20.60 -11.24 2.47
CA LYS A 341 20.04 -11.95 1.33
C LYS A 341 18.60 -11.56 1.02
N LEU A 342 17.78 -11.31 2.04
CA LEU A 342 16.42 -10.81 1.88
C LEU A 342 16.43 -9.42 1.22
N CYS A 343 17.31 -8.52 1.66
CA CYS A 343 17.44 -7.18 1.08
C CYS A 343 17.93 -7.22 -0.38
N GLU A 344 18.92 -8.08 -0.69
CA GLU A 344 19.43 -8.28 -2.06
C GLU A 344 18.35 -8.76 -3.03
N ASP A 345 17.38 -9.53 -2.53
CA ASP A 345 16.27 -10.07 -3.32
C ASP A 345 15.05 -9.15 -3.34
N ASN A 346 15.18 -7.90 -2.89
CA ASN A 346 14.10 -6.91 -2.76
C ASN A 346 12.90 -7.41 -1.95
N VAL A 347 13.14 -8.22 -0.92
CA VAL A 347 12.12 -8.54 0.08
C VAL A 347 11.96 -7.33 0.99
N ILE A 348 10.74 -6.79 1.08
CA ILE A 348 10.40 -5.64 1.93
C ILE A 348 9.74 -6.05 3.24
N TYR A 349 9.22 -7.27 3.32
CA TYR A 349 8.65 -7.84 4.53
C TYR A 349 8.89 -9.36 4.59
N CYS A 350 9.35 -9.85 5.74
CA CYS A 350 9.55 -11.27 5.96
C CYS A 350 9.07 -11.73 7.35
N GLU A 351 8.33 -12.83 7.39
CA GLU A 351 7.98 -13.56 8.62
C GLU A 351 8.86 -14.83 8.72
N ILE A 352 9.96 -14.73 9.48
CA ILE A 352 10.93 -15.82 9.65
C ILE A 352 10.47 -16.74 10.77
N ARG A 353 10.28 -18.02 10.47
CA ARG A 353 9.94 -19.03 11.47
C ARG A 353 11.19 -19.67 12.07
N CYS A 354 11.19 -19.85 13.38
CA CYS A 354 12.31 -20.43 14.10
C CYS A 354 11.87 -21.26 15.31
N SER A 355 12.70 -22.22 15.72
CA SER A 355 12.55 -23.00 16.94
C SER A 355 13.74 -22.70 17.87
N PRO A 356 13.67 -21.66 18.72
CA PRO A 356 14.78 -21.30 19.61
C PRO A 356 15.24 -22.44 20.53
N ASN A 357 14.33 -23.37 20.86
CA ASN A 357 14.66 -24.58 21.62
C ASN A 357 15.71 -25.46 20.93
N ASN A 358 15.75 -25.48 19.59
CA ASN A 358 16.73 -26.30 18.86
C ASN A 358 18.15 -25.76 18.96
N TYR A 359 18.30 -24.46 19.27
CA TYR A 359 19.59 -23.78 19.37
C TYR A 359 20.00 -23.50 20.82
N ALA A 360 19.15 -23.86 21.79
CA ALA A 360 19.47 -23.75 23.21
C ALA A 360 20.60 -24.72 23.59
N ASP A 361 21.38 -24.31 24.58
CA ASP A 361 22.48 -25.10 25.13
C ASP A 361 22.44 -25.04 26.66
N PRO A 362 21.87 -26.07 27.33
CA PRO A 362 21.81 -26.13 28.78
C PRO A 362 23.19 -26.19 29.46
N GLU A 363 24.20 -26.77 28.81
CA GLU A 363 25.55 -26.89 29.38
C GLU A 363 26.23 -25.52 29.50
N GLU A 364 25.90 -24.61 28.57
CA GLU A 364 26.38 -23.22 28.56
C GLU A 364 25.35 -22.23 29.17
N ASN A 365 24.31 -22.72 29.86
CA ASN A 365 23.21 -21.92 30.41
C ASN A 365 22.48 -21.02 29.39
N ARG A 366 22.51 -21.37 28.10
CA ARG A 366 21.85 -20.63 27.02
C ARG A 366 20.45 -21.18 26.77
N SER A 367 19.49 -20.66 27.54
CA SER A 367 18.08 -21.05 27.41
C SER A 367 17.44 -20.60 26.08
N ALA A 368 16.31 -21.20 25.72
CA ALA A 368 15.56 -20.83 24.51
C ALA A 368 15.06 -19.36 24.52
N TRP A 369 14.81 -18.79 25.71
CA TRP A 369 14.51 -17.37 25.84
C TRP A 369 15.69 -16.50 25.44
N LEU A 370 16.90 -16.84 25.92
CA LEU A 370 18.12 -16.12 25.55
C LEU A 370 18.40 -16.22 24.06
N VAL A 371 18.26 -17.42 23.48
CA VAL A 371 18.38 -17.63 22.03
C VAL A 371 17.40 -16.75 21.26
N LEU A 372 16.12 -16.70 21.67
CA LEU A 372 15.12 -15.86 21.00
C LEU A 372 15.48 -14.36 21.09
N GLN A 373 15.95 -13.90 22.25
CA GLN A 373 16.43 -12.53 22.42
C GLN A 373 17.63 -12.23 21.50
N GLU A 374 18.54 -13.17 21.33
CA GLU A 374 19.68 -13.04 20.41
C GLU A 374 19.22 -12.97 18.94
N ILE A 375 18.32 -13.87 18.50
CA ILE A 375 17.74 -13.84 17.15
C ILE A 375 17.09 -12.48 16.88
N GLN A 376 16.20 -12.05 17.79
CA GLN A 376 15.49 -10.78 17.71
C GLN A 376 16.48 -9.60 17.64
N LYS A 377 17.48 -9.60 18.52
CA LYS A 377 18.52 -8.57 18.55
C LYS A 377 19.31 -8.51 17.25
N HIS A 378 19.73 -9.64 16.69
CA HIS A 378 20.55 -9.66 15.48
C HIS A 378 19.77 -9.17 14.25
N PHE A 379 18.50 -9.53 14.12
CA PHE A 379 17.65 -8.96 13.07
C PHE A 379 17.36 -7.48 13.31
N GLN A 380 17.12 -7.06 14.56
CA GLN A 380 16.94 -5.64 14.88
C GLN A 380 18.18 -4.81 14.53
N GLU A 381 19.38 -5.24 14.91
CA GLU A 381 20.63 -4.57 14.59
C GLU A 381 20.84 -4.47 13.07
N SER A 382 20.49 -5.53 12.33
CA SER A 382 20.60 -5.56 10.86
C SER A 382 19.60 -4.61 10.19
N MET A 383 18.37 -4.55 10.72
CA MET A 383 17.34 -3.60 10.29
C MET A 383 17.71 -2.14 10.58
N ASP A 384 18.17 -1.84 11.79
CA ASP A 384 18.58 -0.49 12.20
C ASP A 384 19.75 -0.01 11.34
N LYS A 385 20.73 -0.89 11.09
CA LYS A 385 21.84 -0.61 10.19
C LYS A 385 21.36 -0.32 8.77
N ARG A 386 20.44 -1.13 8.24
CA ARG A 386 19.91 -0.93 6.88
C ARG A 386 19.09 0.36 6.74
N LEU A 387 18.27 0.70 7.72
CA LEU A 387 17.53 1.98 7.72
C LEU A 387 18.47 3.18 7.69
N LYS A 388 19.63 3.07 8.34
CA LYS A 388 20.65 4.12 8.33
C LYS A 388 21.44 4.16 7.02
N ASP A 389 21.90 3.01 6.54
CA ASP A 389 22.88 2.94 5.46
C ASP A 389 22.22 2.92 4.06
N ASN A 390 21.07 2.27 3.91
CA ASN A 390 20.38 2.09 2.63
C ASN A 390 18.87 1.81 2.82
N PRO A 391 18.06 2.83 3.16
CA PRO A 391 16.65 2.65 3.51
C PRO A 391 15.77 2.16 2.35
N SER A 392 16.17 2.35 1.09
CA SER A 392 15.39 1.89 -0.08
C SER A 392 15.42 0.37 -0.26
N SER A 393 16.37 -0.33 0.36
CA SER A 393 16.47 -1.80 0.40
C SER A 393 16.09 -2.37 1.77
N PHE A 394 15.33 -1.62 2.56
CA PHE A 394 14.90 -2.05 3.89
C PHE A 394 13.92 -3.21 3.82
N CYS A 395 14.16 -4.23 4.64
CA CYS A 395 13.25 -5.36 4.87
C CYS A 395 12.77 -5.34 6.31
N GLN A 396 11.45 -5.25 6.52
CA GLN A 396 10.86 -5.45 7.84
C GLN A 396 10.84 -6.94 8.16
N VAL A 397 11.57 -7.38 9.19
CA VAL A 397 11.60 -8.79 9.63
C VAL A 397 10.85 -8.98 10.94
N ASN A 398 9.89 -9.90 10.92
CA ASN A 398 9.20 -10.40 12.10
C ASN A 398 9.45 -11.91 12.27
N LEU A 399 9.17 -12.41 13.47
CA LEU A 399 9.43 -13.80 13.85
C LEU A 399 8.13 -14.57 14.10
N ILE A 400 8.14 -15.84 13.73
CA ILE A 400 7.14 -16.84 14.10
C ILE A 400 7.83 -17.94 14.92
N ILE A 401 7.23 -18.33 16.05
CA ILE A 401 7.77 -19.41 16.87
C ILE A 401 7.17 -20.75 16.45
N ILE A 402 8.02 -21.72 16.18
CA ILE A 402 7.61 -23.07 15.78
C ILE A 402 7.32 -23.92 17.02
N ALA A 403 6.10 -24.43 17.10
CA ALA A 403 5.69 -25.58 17.89
C ALA A 403 6.02 -26.85 17.09
N ASP A 404 6.93 -27.71 17.60
CA ASP A 404 7.43 -28.88 16.86
C ASP A 404 6.59 -30.13 17.14
N ARG A 405 6.12 -30.78 16.07
CA ARG A 405 5.39 -32.06 16.09
C ARG A 405 6.19 -33.23 16.68
N LYS A 406 7.53 -33.18 16.65
CA LYS A 406 8.38 -34.29 17.13
C LYS A 406 8.19 -34.57 18.62
N SER A 407 7.87 -33.56 19.44
CA SER A 407 7.73 -33.78 20.88
C SER A 407 6.31 -34.13 21.28
N ARG A 408 6.11 -35.40 21.64
CA ARG A 408 4.87 -35.89 22.28
C ARG A 408 4.83 -35.66 23.79
N SER A 409 5.90 -35.10 24.37
CA SER A 409 5.85 -34.67 25.78
C SER A 409 5.11 -33.35 25.86
N LEU A 410 3.98 -33.32 26.58
CA LEU A 410 3.23 -32.09 26.87
C LEU A 410 4.14 -30.98 27.41
N SER A 411 5.18 -31.34 28.17
CA SER A 411 6.16 -30.40 28.70
C SER A 411 6.97 -29.66 27.62
N SER A 412 7.28 -30.29 26.48
CA SER A 412 8.11 -29.62 25.48
C SER A 412 7.33 -28.66 24.59
N LEU A 413 6.11 -29.04 24.22
CA LEU A 413 5.24 -28.20 23.41
C LEU A 413 4.82 -26.93 24.17
N HIS A 414 4.42 -27.10 25.44
CA HIS A 414 4.12 -25.97 26.32
C HIS A 414 5.27 -24.98 26.44
N ARG A 415 6.55 -25.42 26.35
CA ARG A 415 7.70 -24.50 26.34
C ARG A 415 7.70 -23.60 25.11
N HIS A 416 7.41 -24.12 23.92
CA HIS A 416 7.37 -23.30 22.69
C HIS A 416 6.21 -22.30 22.76
N ILE A 417 5.04 -22.77 23.21
CA ILE A 417 3.85 -21.93 23.36
C ILE A 417 4.06 -20.82 24.38
N SER A 418 4.58 -21.15 25.56
CA SER A 418 4.87 -20.16 26.61
C SER A 418 5.92 -19.16 26.16
N LEU A 419 6.94 -19.61 25.43
CA LEU A 419 7.96 -18.75 24.85
C LEU A 419 7.35 -17.74 23.87
N ALA A 420 6.49 -18.20 22.96
CA ALA A 420 5.82 -17.34 21.99
C ALA A 420 4.92 -16.29 22.65
N ILE A 421 4.11 -16.71 23.64
CA ILE A 421 3.22 -15.80 24.38
C ILE A 421 4.02 -14.74 25.12
N THR A 422 5.05 -15.17 25.86
CA THR A 422 5.91 -14.25 26.64
C THR A 422 6.60 -13.26 25.72
N ALA A 423 7.15 -13.73 24.60
CA ALA A 423 7.84 -12.88 23.65
C ALA A 423 6.89 -11.90 22.94
N HIS A 424 5.70 -12.34 22.53
CA HIS A 424 4.70 -11.47 21.92
C HIS A 424 4.27 -10.31 22.85
N GLN A 425 4.17 -10.58 24.16
CA GLN A 425 3.88 -9.54 25.15
C GLN A 425 5.07 -8.62 25.44
N HIS A 426 6.30 -9.13 25.29
CA HIS A 426 7.53 -8.39 25.58
C HIS A 426 7.96 -7.45 24.45
N PHE A 427 7.69 -7.82 23.19
CA PHE A 427 8.12 -7.09 22.00
C PHE A 427 6.92 -6.45 21.27
N PRO A 428 6.59 -5.17 21.52
CA PRO A 428 5.41 -4.53 20.93
C PRO A 428 5.59 -4.32 19.43
N ILE A 429 4.55 -4.66 18.67
CA ILE A 429 4.54 -4.56 17.20
C ILE A 429 4.69 -3.10 16.76
N GLY A 430 5.57 -2.86 15.77
CA GLY A 430 5.74 -1.55 15.13
C GLY A 430 6.64 -1.61 13.91
N TRP A 431 6.54 -0.59 13.04
CA TRP A 431 7.45 -0.44 11.91
C TRP A 431 8.89 -0.23 12.38
N GLY A 432 9.84 -0.92 11.76
CA GLY A 432 11.25 -0.92 12.15
C GLY A 432 11.56 -1.73 13.41
N LYS A 433 10.63 -2.55 13.91
CA LYS A 433 10.82 -3.40 15.10
C LYS A 433 10.74 -4.88 14.77
N CYS A 434 11.75 -5.66 15.17
CA CYS A 434 11.70 -7.12 15.07
C CYS A 434 10.88 -7.67 16.23
N VAL A 435 9.77 -8.34 15.92
CA VAL A 435 8.78 -8.79 16.91
C VAL A 435 8.24 -10.17 16.58
N ILE A 436 7.58 -10.80 17.56
CA ILE A 436 6.94 -12.10 17.39
C ILE A 436 5.48 -11.87 16.99
N VAL A 437 5.09 -12.34 15.80
CA VAL A 437 3.75 -12.11 15.23
C VAL A 437 2.86 -13.34 15.23
N GLY A 438 3.41 -14.53 15.43
CA GLY A 438 2.62 -15.74 15.39
C GLY A 438 3.30 -16.99 15.92
N VAL A 439 2.54 -18.07 15.91
CA VAL A 439 2.98 -19.44 16.22
C VAL A 439 2.71 -20.32 15.01
N ASP A 440 3.66 -21.20 14.69
CA ASP A 440 3.53 -22.23 13.64
C ASP A 440 3.48 -23.62 14.26
N LEU A 441 2.74 -24.56 13.67
CA LEU A 441 2.88 -25.99 13.95
C LEU A 441 3.62 -26.69 12.79
N ALA A 442 4.90 -27.01 13.02
CA ALA A 442 5.79 -27.60 12.00
C ALA A 442 6.47 -28.88 12.48
N GLY A 443 7.31 -29.47 11.64
CA GLY A 443 7.93 -30.78 11.86
C GLY A 443 7.35 -31.84 10.91
N PHE A 444 7.70 -33.11 11.12
CA PHE A 444 7.26 -34.17 10.22
C PHE A 444 5.74 -34.36 10.28
N GLU A 445 5.06 -34.07 9.19
CA GLU A 445 3.60 -34.16 9.07
C GLU A 445 3.17 -35.59 8.68
N SER A 446 2.33 -36.20 9.52
CA SER A 446 1.69 -37.49 9.27
C SER A 446 0.34 -37.57 10.02
N LYS A 447 -0.40 -38.66 9.81
CA LYS A 447 -1.68 -38.90 10.50
C LYS A 447 -1.54 -38.92 12.02
N GLU A 448 -0.38 -39.31 12.53
CA GLU A 448 -0.04 -39.42 13.95
C GLU A 448 0.52 -38.12 14.54
N THR A 449 0.62 -37.06 13.73
CA THR A 449 1.10 -35.73 14.16
C THR A 449 0.13 -34.63 13.74
N ARG A 450 -1.15 -34.95 13.51
CA ARG A 450 -2.16 -33.96 13.09
C ARG A 450 -2.45 -32.91 14.17
N ALA A 451 -2.96 -31.78 13.70
CA ALA A 451 -3.20 -30.58 14.49
C ALA A 451 -4.13 -30.78 15.70
N GLU A 452 -5.13 -31.67 15.65
CA GLU A 452 -6.03 -31.94 16.79
C GLU A 452 -5.28 -32.36 18.05
N LEU A 453 -4.17 -33.09 17.91
CA LEU A 453 -3.38 -33.58 19.03
C LEU A 453 -2.76 -32.45 19.87
N PHE A 454 -2.74 -31.24 19.35
CA PHE A 454 -2.12 -30.06 19.95
C PHE A 454 -3.14 -28.95 20.28
N ALA A 455 -4.44 -29.19 20.04
CA ALA A 455 -5.46 -28.15 20.16
C ALA A 455 -5.57 -27.55 21.56
N TYR A 456 -5.42 -28.37 22.59
CA TYR A 456 -5.42 -27.90 23.97
C TYR A 456 -4.23 -26.97 24.25
N ASP A 457 -3.03 -27.34 23.79
CA ASP A 457 -1.80 -26.56 23.99
C ASP A 457 -1.84 -25.19 23.29
N PHE A 458 -2.59 -25.05 22.20
CA PHE A 458 -2.77 -23.78 21.48
C PHE A 458 -3.85 -22.86 22.10
N THR A 459 -4.66 -23.36 23.03
CA THR A 459 -5.72 -22.56 23.68
C THR A 459 -5.19 -21.24 24.29
N PRO A 460 -4.04 -21.22 25.01
CA PRO A 460 -3.46 -19.97 25.51
C PRO A 460 -3.04 -18.99 24.40
N VAL A 461 -2.54 -19.48 23.26
CA VAL A 461 -2.17 -18.64 22.10
C VAL A 461 -3.40 -17.86 21.61
N HIS A 462 -4.54 -18.54 21.49
CA HIS A 462 -5.81 -17.93 21.09
C HIS A 462 -6.30 -16.89 22.09
N ARG A 463 -6.19 -17.17 23.40
CA ARG A 463 -6.59 -16.23 24.46
C ARG A 463 -5.73 -14.96 24.47
N CYS A 464 -4.49 -15.04 23.97
CA CYS A 464 -3.61 -13.89 23.81
C CYS A 464 -3.78 -13.19 22.44
N GLY A 465 -4.68 -13.64 21.57
CA GLY A 465 -4.93 -13.03 20.26
C GLY A 465 -3.84 -13.26 19.21
N ILE A 466 -2.83 -14.09 19.53
CA ILE A 466 -1.68 -14.35 18.66
C ILE A 466 -2.12 -15.14 17.43
N ALA A 467 -1.59 -14.78 16.27
CA ALA A 467 -1.93 -15.45 15.02
C ALA A 467 -1.29 -16.85 14.95
N VAL A 468 -1.99 -17.77 14.28
CA VAL A 468 -1.53 -19.15 14.11
C VAL A 468 -1.44 -19.47 12.63
N THR A 469 -0.30 -20.04 12.23
CA THR A 469 -0.12 -20.78 10.98
C THR A 469 0.19 -22.25 11.30
N ALA A 470 0.03 -23.15 10.34
CA ALA A 470 0.39 -24.55 10.52
C ALA A 470 0.82 -25.14 9.19
N HIS A 471 1.92 -25.90 9.17
CA HIS A 471 2.22 -26.79 8.05
C HIS A 471 1.12 -27.84 7.96
N ALA A 472 0.33 -27.84 6.89
CA ALA A 472 -0.77 -28.79 6.78
C ALA A 472 -1.03 -29.13 5.33
N GLY A 473 -1.21 -30.42 5.03
CA GLY A 473 -1.42 -30.92 3.68
C GLY A 473 -0.17 -30.82 2.80
N GLU A 474 1.01 -30.71 3.40
CA GLU A 474 2.28 -30.83 2.69
C GLU A 474 2.58 -32.31 2.45
N ASN A 475 2.51 -33.12 3.51
CA ASN A 475 2.79 -34.55 3.49
C ASN A 475 1.56 -35.42 3.83
N ASP A 476 0.58 -34.89 4.56
CA ASP A 476 -0.68 -35.56 4.90
C ASP A 476 -1.83 -35.24 3.92
N ASP A 477 -2.94 -35.96 4.05
CA ASP A 477 -4.18 -35.72 3.30
C ASP A 477 -4.95 -34.48 3.81
N ALA A 478 -6.08 -34.17 3.17
CA ALA A 478 -6.87 -32.96 3.47
C ALA A 478 -7.40 -32.92 4.92
N GLU A 479 -7.46 -34.04 5.63
CA GLU A 479 -7.88 -34.07 7.04
C GLU A 479 -6.86 -33.34 7.94
N GLY A 480 -5.57 -33.37 7.60
CA GLY A 480 -4.56 -32.56 8.29
C GLY A 480 -4.87 -31.06 8.20
N ILE A 481 -5.37 -30.61 7.03
CA ILE A 481 -5.79 -29.23 6.78
C ILE A 481 -7.08 -28.89 7.54
N TRP A 482 -8.09 -29.77 7.52
CA TRP A 482 -9.30 -29.62 8.33
C TRP A 482 -8.95 -29.37 9.79
N GLN A 483 -8.07 -30.19 10.37
CA GLN A 483 -7.71 -30.04 11.77
C GLN A 483 -6.93 -28.76 12.04
N ALA A 484 -6.01 -28.36 11.15
CA ALA A 484 -5.30 -27.08 11.30
C ALA A 484 -6.27 -25.89 11.37
N ILE A 485 -7.27 -25.85 10.49
CA ILE A 485 -8.25 -24.75 10.44
C ILE A 485 -9.20 -24.81 11.65
N TYR A 486 -9.80 -25.97 11.92
CA TYR A 486 -10.93 -26.05 12.86
C TYR A 486 -10.51 -26.32 14.30
N LYS A 487 -9.30 -26.82 14.54
CA LYS A 487 -8.82 -27.19 15.87
C LYS A 487 -7.77 -26.22 16.39
N LEU A 488 -6.92 -25.70 15.50
CA LEU A 488 -5.92 -24.67 15.84
C LEU A 488 -6.31 -23.27 15.37
N HIS A 489 -7.49 -23.09 14.78
CA HIS A 489 -7.93 -21.79 14.26
C HIS A 489 -6.87 -21.11 13.37
N ALA A 490 -6.15 -21.91 12.58
CA ALA A 490 -5.06 -21.44 11.75
C ALA A 490 -5.59 -20.40 10.75
N ARG A 491 -4.95 -19.21 10.74
CA ARG A 491 -5.27 -18.11 9.83
C ARG A 491 -4.52 -18.23 8.51
N ARG A 492 -3.42 -19.00 8.51
CA ARG A 492 -2.68 -19.41 7.31
C ARG A 492 -2.28 -20.88 7.39
N LEU A 493 -2.01 -21.47 6.24
CA LEU A 493 -1.56 -22.85 6.10
C LEU A 493 -0.27 -22.90 5.29
N GLY A 494 0.75 -23.55 5.84
CA GLY A 494 1.96 -23.94 5.13
C GLY A 494 1.66 -24.99 4.08
N HIS A 495 1.95 -24.69 2.81
CA HIS A 495 1.85 -25.56 1.64
C HIS A 495 0.42 -25.94 1.18
N ALA A 496 -0.40 -26.61 1.99
CA ALA A 496 -1.77 -27.02 1.66
C ALA A 496 -1.94 -27.70 0.28
N LEU A 497 -0.99 -28.53 -0.13
CA LEU A 497 -0.95 -29.17 -1.45
C LEU A 497 -2.12 -30.14 -1.66
N SER A 498 -2.61 -30.77 -0.59
CA SER A 498 -3.75 -31.70 -0.63
C SER A 498 -5.12 -31.01 -0.56
N LEU A 499 -5.20 -29.67 -0.43
CA LEU A 499 -6.46 -28.92 -0.41
C LEU A 499 -7.30 -29.14 -1.68
N LYS A 500 -6.64 -29.31 -2.83
CA LYS A 500 -7.25 -29.61 -4.13
C LYS A 500 -8.13 -30.87 -4.13
N ASN A 501 -7.91 -31.77 -3.17
CA ASN A 501 -8.64 -33.03 -3.04
C ASN A 501 -9.93 -32.91 -2.21
N SER A 502 -10.26 -31.73 -1.66
CA SER A 502 -11.48 -31.50 -0.88
C SER A 502 -12.17 -30.19 -1.30
N PRO A 503 -13.14 -30.24 -2.23
CA PRO A 503 -13.87 -29.07 -2.70
C PRO A 503 -14.58 -28.28 -1.60
N GLU A 504 -15.16 -28.97 -0.61
CA GLU A 504 -15.86 -28.35 0.52
C GLU A 504 -14.89 -27.59 1.42
N LEU A 505 -13.70 -28.16 1.67
CA LEU A 505 -12.66 -27.49 2.44
C LEU A 505 -12.11 -26.27 1.69
N LEU A 506 -11.90 -26.40 0.37
CA LEU A 506 -11.47 -25.30 -0.48
C LEU A 506 -12.47 -24.13 -0.41
N GLN A 507 -13.77 -24.41 -0.48
CA GLN A 507 -14.80 -23.39 -0.30
C GLN A 507 -14.71 -22.72 1.08
N SER A 508 -14.52 -23.51 2.14
CA SER A 508 -14.32 -22.97 3.48
C SER A 508 -13.07 -22.09 3.60
N VAL A 509 -11.97 -22.41 2.90
CA VAL A 509 -10.75 -21.60 2.86
C VAL A 509 -11.01 -20.26 2.19
N ILE A 510 -11.75 -20.26 1.07
CA ILE A 510 -12.11 -19.05 0.33
C ILE A 510 -13.01 -18.15 1.18
N GLU A 511 -14.09 -18.68 1.76
CA GLU A 511 -15.06 -17.89 2.54
C GLU A 511 -14.44 -17.26 3.78
N ARG A 512 -13.56 -18.00 4.46
CA ARG A 512 -12.85 -17.53 5.66
C ARG A 512 -11.61 -16.71 5.36
N GLN A 513 -11.24 -16.58 4.07
CA GLN A 513 -10.04 -15.87 3.61
C GLN A 513 -8.76 -16.37 4.31
N ILE A 514 -8.64 -17.69 4.45
CA ILE A 514 -7.46 -18.33 5.05
C ILE A 514 -6.32 -18.30 4.02
N GLY A 515 -5.15 -17.79 4.43
CA GLY A 515 -4.00 -17.66 3.54
C GLY A 515 -3.29 -18.98 3.30
N ILE A 516 -2.79 -19.21 2.08
CA ILE A 516 -2.00 -20.40 1.75
C ILE A 516 -0.57 -19.99 1.39
N GLU A 517 0.40 -20.53 2.12
CA GLU A 517 1.83 -20.25 1.98
C GLU A 517 2.46 -21.27 1.02
N MET A 518 2.40 -21.00 -0.28
CA MET A 518 2.94 -21.89 -1.31
C MET A 518 4.46 -21.71 -1.44
N CYS A 519 5.20 -22.80 -1.61
CA CYS A 519 6.67 -22.81 -1.62
C CYS A 519 7.16 -23.56 -2.87
N PRO A 520 7.17 -22.94 -4.07
CA PRO A 520 7.33 -23.62 -5.35
C PRO A 520 8.51 -24.60 -5.43
N TYR A 521 9.72 -24.18 -5.05
CA TYR A 521 10.89 -25.06 -5.09
C TYR A 521 10.78 -26.20 -4.07
N ALA A 522 10.47 -25.90 -2.80
CA ALA A 522 10.34 -26.92 -1.77
C ALA A 522 9.24 -27.93 -2.11
N ASN A 523 8.07 -27.48 -2.55
CA ASN A 523 6.96 -28.34 -2.94
C ASN A 523 7.31 -29.22 -4.14
N TYR A 524 8.00 -28.67 -5.15
CA TYR A 524 8.50 -29.46 -6.28
C TYR A 524 9.53 -30.51 -5.85
N GLN A 525 10.47 -30.16 -4.97
CA GLN A 525 11.51 -31.05 -4.48
C GLN A 525 10.96 -32.16 -3.57
N ILE A 526 9.93 -31.86 -2.76
CA ILE A 526 9.37 -32.77 -1.75
C ILE A 526 8.30 -33.69 -2.34
N LYS A 527 7.39 -33.17 -3.16
CA LYS A 527 6.24 -33.91 -3.70
C LYS A 527 6.26 -34.14 -5.22
N GLY A 528 6.87 -33.22 -5.96
CA GLY A 528 6.97 -33.30 -7.42
C GLY A 528 5.67 -32.89 -8.11
N PHE A 529 5.80 -32.10 -9.18
CA PHE A 529 4.70 -31.57 -9.99
C PHE A 529 5.14 -31.49 -11.45
N LYS A 530 4.20 -31.36 -12.39
CA LYS A 530 4.55 -31.07 -13.79
C LYS A 530 5.52 -29.87 -13.86
N PRO A 531 6.57 -29.94 -14.71
CA PRO A 531 6.78 -30.86 -15.82
C PRO A 531 7.43 -32.22 -15.46
N MET A 532 7.60 -32.55 -14.18
CA MET A 532 8.05 -33.88 -13.77
C MET A 532 7.08 -34.95 -14.30
N GLU A 533 7.63 -35.97 -14.96
CA GLU A 533 6.85 -36.99 -15.66
C GLU A 533 5.92 -37.75 -14.69
N GLY A 534 4.68 -38.00 -15.12
CA GLY A 534 3.70 -38.72 -14.31
C GLY A 534 3.18 -37.99 -13.06
N LYS A 535 3.48 -36.70 -12.88
CA LYS A 535 2.99 -35.89 -11.74
C LYS A 535 1.79 -35.00 -12.11
N ASP A 536 1.09 -34.57 -11.07
CA ASP A 536 -0.02 -33.62 -11.19
C ASP A 536 0.46 -32.19 -11.48
N PRO A 537 -0.40 -31.33 -12.05
CA PRO A 537 -0.15 -29.88 -12.08
C PRO A 537 0.02 -29.30 -10.66
N TYR A 538 0.85 -28.26 -10.55
CA TYR A 538 1.01 -27.51 -9.30
C TYR A 538 -0.26 -26.70 -9.01
N PRO A 539 -0.86 -26.78 -7.79
CA PRO A 539 -2.22 -26.28 -7.58
C PRO A 539 -2.33 -24.76 -7.41
N LEU A 540 -1.22 -24.02 -7.35
CA LEU A 540 -1.22 -22.60 -7.00
C LEU A 540 -2.15 -21.76 -7.88
N LEU A 541 -2.05 -21.90 -9.21
CA LEU A 541 -2.86 -21.08 -10.13
C LEU A 541 -4.35 -21.44 -10.07
N ASP A 542 -4.68 -22.73 -9.88
CA ASP A 542 -6.07 -23.17 -9.68
C ASP A 542 -6.67 -22.59 -8.39
N TYR A 543 -5.91 -22.65 -7.28
CA TYR A 543 -6.30 -22.03 -6.02
C TYR A 543 -6.52 -20.52 -6.17
N HIS A 544 -5.55 -19.82 -6.80
CA HIS A 544 -5.62 -18.39 -7.05
C HIS A 544 -6.88 -18.01 -7.84
N ASN A 545 -7.14 -18.72 -8.95
CA ASN A 545 -8.29 -18.46 -9.82
C ASN A 545 -9.64 -18.70 -9.12
N LYS A 546 -9.68 -19.59 -8.13
CA LYS A 546 -10.86 -19.84 -7.28
C LYS A 546 -11.03 -18.83 -6.14
N GLY A 547 -10.10 -17.89 -5.98
CA GLY A 547 -10.17 -16.82 -4.97
C GLY A 547 -9.49 -17.17 -3.64
N VAL A 548 -8.65 -18.21 -3.60
CA VAL A 548 -7.80 -18.48 -2.44
C VAL A 548 -6.69 -17.44 -2.36
N LEU A 549 -6.43 -16.93 -1.14
CA LEU A 549 -5.35 -15.99 -0.89
C LEU A 549 -4.00 -16.73 -0.83
N VAL A 550 -3.48 -17.11 -1.99
CA VAL A 550 -2.16 -17.75 -2.10
C VAL A 550 -1.05 -16.70 -2.02
N SER A 551 0.06 -17.08 -1.37
CA SER A 551 1.34 -16.36 -1.33
C SER A 551 2.45 -17.27 -1.85
N VAL A 552 3.56 -16.69 -2.34
CA VAL A 552 4.75 -17.42 -2.80
C VAL A 552 5.88 -17.14 -1.82
N ASN A 553 6.57 -18.19 -1.40
CA ASN A 553 7.52 -18.15 -0.28
C ASN A 553 8.72 -19.06 -0.55
N THR A 554 9.79 -18.88 0.22
CA THR A 554 11.07 -19.59 -0.01
C THR A 554 11.19 -20.93 0.71
N ASP A 555 10.44 -21.12 1.80
CA ASP A 555 10.60 -22.23 2.75
C ASP A 555 12.02 -22.30 3.33
N ASN A 556 12.92 -23.06 2.72
CA ASN A 556 14.30 -23.19 3.14
C ASN A 556 15.25 -22.74 2.02
N ILE A 557 15.62 -21.45 1.99
CA ILE A 557 16.44 -20.82 0.93
C ILE A 557 17.69 -21.66 0.56
N GLY A 558 18.42 -22.13 1.58
CA GLY A 558 19.64 -22.92 1.39
C GLY A 558 19.39 -24.35 0.97
N ILE A 559 18.38 -25.01 1.52
CA ILE A 559 18.04 -26.38 1.14
C ILE A 559 17.52 -26.38 -0.29
N SER A 560 16.56 -25.52 -0.60
CA SER A 560 15.99 -25.41 -1.94
C SER A 560 16.93 -24.79 -2.98
N GLN A 561 18.01 -24.14 -2.54
CA GLN A 561 18.94 -23.37 -3.38
C GLN A 561 18.21 -22.35 -4.26
N ALA A 562 17.19 -21.72 -3.69
CA ALA A 562 16.33 -20.79 -4.40
C ALA A 562 15.95 -19.60 -3.49
N ASN A 563 16.17 -18.38 -3.98
CA ASN A 563 15.63 -17.16 -3.38
C ASN A 563 14.17 -16.94 -3.79
N LEU A 564 13.55 -15.86 -3.34
CA LEU A 564 12.14 -15.58 -3.59
C LEU A 564 11.90 -15.22 -5.06
N THR A 565 12.80 -14.45 -5.68
CA THR A 565 12.77 -14.17 -7.14
C THR A 565 12.70 -15.46 -7.95
N GLN A 566 13.55 -16.44 -7.64
CA GLN A 566 13.57 -17.74 -8.29
C GLN A 566 12.25 -18.50 -8.06
N ASN A 567 11.68 -18.47 -6.85
CA ASN A 567 10.38 -19.09 -6.57
C ASN A 567 9.25 -18.48 -7.42
N PHE A 568 9.24 -17.16 -7.63
CA PHE A 568 8.28 -16.50 -8.52
C PHE A 568 8.49 -16.88 -9.98
N LEU A 569 9.73 -16.83 -10.49
CA LEU A 569 10.05 -17.18 -11.88
C LEU A 569 9.72 -18.65 -12.19
N PHE A 570 9.94 -19.54 -11.23
CA PHE A 570 9.64 -20.96 -11.41
C PHE A 570 8.15 -21.24 -11.61
N LEU A 571 7.26 -20.31 -11.25
CA LEU A 571 5.84 -20.42 -11.57
C LEU A 571 5.57 -20.40 -13.08
N ALA A 572 6.39 -19.72 -13.89
CA ALA A 572 6.27 -19.79 -15.35
C ALA A 572 6.40 -21.22 -15.87
N THR A 573 7.14 -22.08 -15.15
CA THR A 573 7.30 -23.50 -15.46
C THR A 573 6.20 -24.37 -14.83
N LEU A 574 5.81 -24.07 -13.58
CA LEU A 574 4.86 -24.91 -12.82
C LEU A 574 3.38 -24.60 -13.10
N CYS A 575 3.07 -23.41 -13.58
CA CYS A 575 1.72 -22.89 -13.76
C CYS A 575 1.53 -22.34 -15.17
N GLU A 576 1.03 -23.19 -16.07
CA GLU A 576 0.75 -22.81 -17.46
C GLU A 576 -0.19 -21.60 -17.52
N GLY A 577 0.24 -20.56 -18.25
CA GLY A 577 -0.56 -19.35 -18.46
C GLY A 577 -0.64 -18.40 -17.27
N ILE A 578 0.14 -18.60 -16.20
CA ILE A 578 0.22 -17.59 -15.12
C ILE A 578 0.67 -16.24 -15.69
N THR A 579 -0.05 -15.18 -15.36
CA THR A 579 0.20 -13.84 -15.93
C THR A 579 0.95 -12.94 -14.95
N LYS A 580 1.54 -11.86 -15.47
CA LYS A 580 2.15 -10.80 -14.64
C LYS A 580 1.13 -10.16 -13.68
N LEU A 581 -0.13 -10.03 -14.10
CA LEU A 581 -1.22 -9.58 -13.24
C LEU A 581 -1.46 -10.57 -12.08
N ASN A 582 -1.39 -11.88 -12.32
CA ASN A 582 -1.49 -12.86 -11.24
C ASN A 582 -0.35 -12.70 -10.23
N ILE A 583 0.89 -12.44 -10.68
CA ILE A 583 2.02 -12.19 -9.77
C ILE A 583 1.74 -11.01 -8.84
N LEU A 584 1.22 -9.89 -9.37
CA LEU A 584 0.85 -8.73 -8.55
C LEU A 584 -0.32 -9.03 -7.60
N GLN A 585 -1.28 -9.86 -8.01
CA GLN A 585 -2.39 -10.27 -7.14
C GLN A 585 -1.90 -11.17 -6.00
N ILE A 586 -0.99 -12.10 -6.28
CA ILE A 586 -0.35 -12.97 -5.29
C ILE A 586 0.46 -12.13 -4.30
N LEU A 587 1.18 -11.10 -4.76
CA LEU A 587 1.89 -10.17 -3.88
C LEU A 587 0.95 -9.41 -2.94
N SER A 588 -0.19 -8.92 -3.46
CA SER A 588 -1.22 -8.27 -2.65
C SER A 588 -1.87 -9.24 -1.65
N ASN A 589 -2.09 -10.50 -2.05
CA ASN A 589 -2.56 -11.55 -1.15
C ASN A 589 -1.60 -11.76 0.03
N SER A 590 -0.28 -11.80 -0.22
CA SER A 590 0.73 -11.91 0.84
C SER A 590 0.59 -10.80 1.89
N ILE A 591 0.41 -9.54 1.47
CA ILE A 591 0.21 -8.41 2.40
C ILE A 591 -1.09 -8.60 3.18
N LYS A 592 -2.18 -9.02 2.51
CA LYS A 592 -3.49 -9.22 3.13
C LYS A 592 -3.44 -10.24 4.26
N VAL A 593 -2.72 -11.35 4.07
CA VAL A 593 -2.64 -12.47 5.03
C VAL A 593 -1.48 -12.35 6.03
N ALA A 594 -0.60 -11.37 5.89
CA ALA A 594 0.48 -11.10 6.83
C ALA A 594 -0.06 -10.84 8.26
N PHE A 595 0.68 -11.29 9.28
CA PHE A 595 0.34 -11.19 10.71
C PHE A 595 0.76 -9.85 11.31
N ILE A 596 0.43 -8.78 10.61
CA ILE A 596 0.74 -7.40 10.98
C ILE A 596 -0.52 -6.53 11.00
N PRO A 597 -0.52 -5.44 11.79
CA PRO A 597 -1.60 -4.45 11.80
C PRO A 597 -1.83 -3.79 10.44
N TYR A 598 -3.02 -3.22 10.27
CA TYR A 598 -3.44 -2.57 9.03
C TYR A 598 -2.49 -1.44 8.61
N GLU A 599 -1.96 -0.68 9.58
CA GLU A 599 -1.06 0.44 9.35
C GLU A 599 0.25 0.00 8.68
N ILE A 600 0.80 -1.14 9.11
CA ILE A 600 2.00 -1.73 8.50
C ILE A 600 1.65 -2.27 7.11
N LYS A 601 0.48 -2.91 6.93
CA LYS A 601 0.02 -3.38 5.62
C LYS A 601 -0.12 -2.25 4.61
N GLN A 602 -0.68 -1.10 5.02
CA GLN A 602 -0.78 0.08 4.17
C GLN A 602 0.60 0.58 3.76
N LYS A 603 1.54 0.66 4.70
CA LYS A 603 2.91 1.05 4.38
C LYS A 603 3.59 0.11 3.38
N LEU A 604 3.34 -1.19 3.46
CA LEU A 604 3.85 -2.15 2.47
C LEU A 604 3.18 -1.95 1.10
N ASN A 605 1.87 -1.68 1.07
CA ASN A 605 1.17 -1.34 -0.18
C ASN A 605 1.77 -0.08 -0.81
N ASP A 606 1.99 0.99 -0.04
CA ASP A 606 2.56 2.26 -0.53
C ASP A 606 3.94 2.04 -1.17
N LEU A 607 4.81 1.24 -0.52
CA LEU A 607 6.13 0.89 -1.06
C LEU A 607 6.07 0.13 -2.39
N ILE A 608 5.06 -0.73 -2.57
CA ILE A 608 4.85 -1.45 -3.82
C ILE A 608 4.26 -0.51 -4.87
N GLU A 609 3.28 0.33 -4.50
CA GLU A 609 2.67 1.29 -5.42
C GLU A 609 3.70 2.27 -5.98
N GLU A 610 4.65 2.74 -5.17
CA GLU A 610 5.77 3.58 -5.63
C GLU A 610 6.57 2.88 -6.75
N LYS A 611 6.90 1.59 -6.59
CA LYS A 611 7.63 0.84 -7.64
C LYS A 611 6.78 0.52 -8.86
N LEU A 612 5.49 0.32 -8.68
CA LEU A 612 4.58 0.11 -9.79
C LEU A 612 4.32 1.41 -10.57
N GLU A 613 4.42 2.57 -9.94
CA GLU A 613 4.29 3.87 -10.61
C GLU A 613 5.38 4.05 -11.69
N ASP A 614 6.64 3.77 -11.34
CA ASP A 614 7.76 3.82 -12.29
C ASP A 614 7.54 2.86 -13.47
N LEU A 615 7.00 1.68 -13.18
CA LEU A 615 6.68 0.68 -14.19
C LEU A 615 5.53 1.13 -15.10
N VAL A 616 4.46 1.72 -14.54
CA VAL A 616 3.35 2.27 -15.32
C VAL A 616 3.86 3.39 -16.24
N LYS A 617 4.70 4.29 -15.73
CA LYS A 617 5.33 5.38 -16.52
C LYS A 617 6.16 4.83 -17.69
N LYS A 618 6.90 3.74 -17.49
CA LYS A 618 7.70 3.09 -18.55
C LYS A 618 6.86 2.62 -19.76
N TYR A 619 5.59 2.29 -19.56
CA TYR A 619 4.66 1.81 -20.61
C TYR A 619 3.61 2.86 -21.01
N SER A 620 3.70 4.09 -20.48
CA SER A 620 2.75 5.18 -20.72
C SER A 620 2.90 5.81 -22.11
#